data_AF-M2NEU7-F1
#
_entry.id   AF-M2NEU7-F1
#
_cell.length_a   1.000
_cell.length_b   1.000
_cell.length_c   1.000
_cell.angle_alpha   90.00
_cell.angle_beta   90.00
_cell.angle_gamma   90.00
#
_symmetry.space_group_name_H-M   'P 1'
#
loop_
_entity.id
_entity.type
_entity.pdbx_description
1 polymer ?
#
loop_
_entity_poly.entity_id
_entity_poly.type
_entity_poly.pdbx_seq_one_letter_code
_entity_poly.pdbx_strand_id
1 'polypeptide(L)'
;FRIPFFRIFYSTTYTVLYIVTLLFLAIAPASLIWTAITNHAYQYTFMIGGVYVLTALTAIFIYSSRLYTNRTVLAAVGKPYIPIEDGEVGSSVRRMIVKQLERSAIVSWESRPRDLVGEIVEAEVEGILPPETMSVGHNDYTVGRVITVDPARPPWGRVRHPGWSSPSHADENKYPNVQFADVVEELPNLVEARAVSLAPSDPLTTPKDGQVVADPAVVELLSRPQTMGMRDYLTQLSYLGLVNPPEVGTSFLQQYEHSRFCGRPTSEDEFASLMSSFSELLAGMTALNPAIVNQIR
;
A
#
# COMPACT_ATOMS: atom_id res chain seq x y z
N PHE A 1 -23.86 23.24 -5.68
CA PHE A 1 -22.88 23.58 -6.72
C PHE A 1 -22.70 25.11 -6.79
N ARG A 2 -21.77 25.70 -6.02
CA ARG A 2 -21.41 27.12 -6.15
C ARG A 2 -20.16 27.21 -7.02
N ILE A 3 -20.32 27.75 -8.22
CA ILE A 3 -19.34 27.69 -9.32
C ILE A 3 -18.20 28.70 -9.05
N PRO A 4 -16.91 28.33 -9.24
CA PRO A 4 -15.75 29.17 -8.93
C PRO A 4 -15.49 30.33 -9.91
N PHE A 5 -16.45 30.73 -10.75
CA PHE A 5 -16.27 31.82 -11.74
C PHE A 5 -15.82 33.13 -11.09
N PHE A 6 -16.41 33.50 -9.95
CA PHE A 6 -15.99 34.69 -9.22
C PHE A 6 -14.54 34.59 -8.75
N ARG A 7 -14.10 33.43 -8.25
CA ARG A 7 -12.72 33.27 -7.77
C ARG A 7 -11.70 33.43 -8.89
N ILE A 8 -11.99 32.89 -10.07
CA ILE A 8 -11.12 33.00 -11.24
C ILE A 8 -11.09 34.45 -11.71
N PHE A 9 -12.25 35.10 -11.87
CA PHE A 9 -12.34 36.49 -12.30
C PHE A 9 -11.68 37.48 -11.33
N TYR A 10 -11.88 37.32 -10.02
CA TYR A 10 -11.20 38.13 -9.03
C TYR A 10 -9.69 37.89 -9.07
N SER A 11 -9.25 36.63 -9.10
CA SER A 11 -7.82 36.29 -9.15
C SER A 11 -7.13 36.88 -10.37
N THR A 12 -7.70 36.73 -11.57
CA THR A 12 -7.12 37.27 -12.80
C THR A 12 -7.09 38.79 -12.79
N THR A 13 -8.18 39.44 -12.39
CA THR A 13 -8.26 40.91 -12.29
C THR A 13 -7.21 41.45 -11.32
N TYR A 14 -7.09 40.86 -10.12
CA TYR A 14 -6.08 41.27 -9.15
C TYR A 14 -4.64 41.04 -9.66
N THR A 15 -4.36 39.92 -10.33
CA THR A 15 -3.02 39.68 -10.90
C THR A 15 -2.68 40.65 -12.02
N VAL A 16 -3.63 40.99 -12.89
CA VAL A 16 -3.41 41.94 -13.98
C VAL A 16 -3.16 43.33 -13.42
N LEU A 17 -4.00 43.80 -12.48
CA LEU A 17 -3.79 45.09 -11.82
C LEU A 17 -2.44 45.14 -11.10
N TYR A 18 -2.05 44.06 -10.41
CA TYR A 18 -0.74 43.98 -9.76
C TYR A 18 0.42 44.11 -10.76
N ILE A 19 0.39 43.38 -11.88
CA ILE A 19 1.42 43.48 -12.93
C ILE A 19 1.48 44.90 -13.50
N VAL A 20 0.33 45.51 -13.81
CA VAL A 20 0.28 46.90 -14.31
C VAL A 20 0.89 47.88 -13.31
N THR A 21 0.56 47.74 -12.01
CA THR A 21 1.15 48.59 -10.97
C THR A 21 2.66 48.39 -10.83
N LEU A 22 3.17 47.16 -10.96
CA LEU A 22 4.61 46.89 -10.96
C LEU A 22 5.32 47.51 -12.16
N LEU A 23 4.72 47.44 -13.34
CA LEU A 23 5.26 48.07 -14.55
C LEU A 23 5.34 49.58 -14.38
N PHE A 24 4.28 50.22 -13.89
CA PHE A 24 4.29 51.67 -13.64
C PHE A 24 5.29 52.07 -12.56
N LEU A 25 5.43 51.27 -11.50
CA LEU A 25 6.44 51.49 -10.47
C LEU A 25 7.87 51.39 -11.02
N ALA A 26 8.12 50.53 -12.02
CA ALA A 26 9.43 50.35 -12.63
C ALA A 26 9.76 51.37 -13.73
N ILE A 27 8.76 51.84 -14.49
CA ILE A 27 8.96 52.79 -15.60
C ILE A 27 9.44 54.16 -15.08
N ALA A 28 8.92 54.63 -13.94
CA ALA A 28 9.28 55.92 -13.36
C ALA A 28 10.78 56.05 -12.98
N PRO A 29 11.40 55.12 -12.23
CA PRO A 29 12.83 55.18 -11.95
C PRO A 29 13.69 54.89 -13.19
N ALA A 30 13.23 54.01 -14.10
CA ALA A 30 13.96 53.69 -15.32
C ALA A 30 14.11 54.90 -16.24
N SER A 31 13.06 55.72 -16.37
CA SER A 31 13.12 56.94 -17.17
C SER A 31 14.03 58.00 -16.53
N LEU A 32 14.00 58.16 -15.20
CA LEU A 32 14.90 59.06 -14.47
C LEU A 32 16.37 58.66 -14.61
N ILE A 33 16.67 57.36 -14.52
CA ILE A 33 18.01 56.81 -14.72
C ILE A 33 18.47 57.04 -16.16
N TRP A 34 17.60 56.79 -17.14
CA TRP A 34 17.91 57.02 -18.57
C TRP A 34 18.27 58.49 -18.84
N THR A 35 17.43 59.43 -18.38
CA THR A 35 17.69 60.87 -18.52
C THR A 35 18.97 61.31 -17.81
N ALA A 36 19.27 60.77 -16.62
CA ALA A 36 20.49 61.08 -15.88
C ALA A 36 21.76 60.61 -16.62
N ILE A 37 21.69 59.44 -17.27
CA ILE A 37 22.79 58.89 -18.08
C ILE A 37 23.02 59.74 -19.35
N THR A 38 21.96 60.11 -20.07
CA THR A 38 22.07 60.96 -21.27
C THR A 38 22.69 62.33 -20.96
N ASN A 39 22.43 62.88 -19.77
CA ASN A 39 22.96 64.16 -19.33
C ASN A 39 24.34 64.06 -18.63
N HIS A 40 25.00 62.89 -18.66
CA HIS A 40 26.30 62.62 -18.02
C HIS A 40 26.38 62.94 -16.51
N ALA A 41 25.24 62.93 -15.80
CA ALA A 41 25.15 63.32 -14.41
C ALA A 41 25.17 62.10 -13.47
N TYR A 42 26.31 61.40 -13.41
CA TYR A 42 26.46 60.11 -12.72
C TYR A 42 26.13 60.13 -11.22
N GLN A 43 26.30 61.27 -10.54
CA GLN A 43 25.97 61.41 -9.12
C GLN A 43 24.48 61.14 -8.83
N TYR A 44 23.59 61.63 -9.68
CA TYR A 44 22.14 61.42 -9.53
C TYR A 44 21.76 59.97 -9.81
N THR A 45 22.44 59.29 -10.73
CA THR A 45 22.21 57.86 -11.02
C THR A 45 22.48 56.99 -9.81
N PHE A 46 23.60 57.21 -9.10
CA PHE A 46 23.93 56.44 -7.89
C PHE A 46 22.98 56.77 -6.72
N MET A 47 22.63 58.04 -6.52
CA MET A 47 21.73 58.44 -5.45
C MET A 47 20.32 57.87 -5.64
N ILE A 48 19.75 58.02 -6.85
CA ILE A 48 18.41 57.52 -7.18
C ILE A 48 18.40 55.98 -7.16
N GLY A 49 19.36 55.35 -7.83
CA GLY A 49 19.47 53.89 -7.86
C GLY A 49 19.61 53.28 -6.46
N GLY A 50 20.45 53.87 -5.60
CA GLY A 50 20.65 53.40 -4.23
C GLY A 50 19.37 53.44 -3.38
N VAL A 51 18.61 54.54 -3.44
CA VAL A 51 17.36 54.69 -2.68
C VAL A 51 16.29 53.69 -3.16
N TYR A 52 16.17 53.46 -4.47
CA TYR A 52 15.22 52.47 -5.01
C TYR A 52 15.60 51.03 -4.67
N VAL A 53 16.90 50.69 -4.68
CA VAL A 53 17.36 49.37 -4.24
C VAL A 53 17.09 49.16 -2.74
N LEU A 54 17.40 50.15 -1.90
CA LEU A 54 17.16 50.06 -0.46
C LEU A 54 15.68 49.91 -0.11
N THR A 55 14.80 50.67 -0.79
CA THR A 55 13.35 50.57 -0.59
C THR A 55 12.81 49.22 -1.07
N ALA A 56 13.30 48.68 -2.19
CA ALA A 56 12.94 47.35 -2.66
C ALA A 56 13.36 46.25 -1.67
N LEU A 57 14.58 46.30 -1.12
CA LEU A 57 15.05 45.37 -0.10
C LEU A 57 14.18 45.43 1.16
N THR A 58 13.83 46.64 1.61
CA THR A 58 12.98 46.85 2.79
C THR A 58 11.57 46.29 2.56
N ALA A 59 11.00 46.52 1.37
CA ALA A 59 9.68 45.99 1.00
C ALA A 59 9.68 44.45 0.94
N ILE A 60 10.72 43.84 0.35
CA ILE A 60 10.88 42.38 0.30
C ILE A 60 10.98 41.80 1.72
N PHE A 61 11.73 42.46 2.62
CA PHE A 61 11.89 42.01 4.00
C PHE A 61 10.55 42.03 4.77
N ILE A 62 9.80 43.14 4.69
CA ILE A 62 8.49 43.27 5.34
C ILE A 62 7.51 42.24 4.77
N TYR A 63 7.46 42.08 3.44
CA TYR A 63 6.58 41.11 2.80
C TYR A 63 6.92 39.67 3.21
N SER A 64 8.20 39.33 3.24
CA SER A 64 8.68 38.01 3.67
C SER A 64 8.29 37.74 5.12
N SER A 65 8.56 38.67 6.05
CA SER A 65 8.18 38.54 7.47
C SER A 65 6.68 38.30 7.65
N ARG A 66 5.84 39.04 6.90
CA ARG A 66 4.39 38.87 6.92
C ARG A 66 3.95 37.51 6.34
N LEU A 67 4.57 37.08 5.25
CA LEU A 67 4.29 35.79 4.61
C LEU A 67 4.63 34.62 5.54
N TYR A 68 5.78 34.67 6.22
CA TYR A 68 6.18 33.66 7.20
C TYR A 68 5.22 33.62 8.40
N THR A 69 4.88 34.77 8.97
CA THR A 69 3.98 34.85 10.14
C THR A 69 2.56 34.38 9.81
N ASN A 70 2.00 34.79 8.66
CA ASN A 70 0.67 34.31 8.27
C ASN A 70 0.66 32.80 7.99
N ARG A 71 1.73 32.28 7.37
CA ARG A 71 1.84 30.84 7.11
C ARG A 71 1.91 30.03 8.40
N THR A 72 2.66 30.48 9.41
CA THR A 72 2.75 29.79 10.70
C THR A 72 1.44 29.83 11.47
N VAL A 73 0.74 30.97 11.46
CA VAL A 73 -0.58 31.11 12.10
C VAL A 73 -1.62 30.22 11.40
N LEU A 74 -1.69 30.23 10.07
CA LEU A 74 -2.63 29.37 9.33
C LEU A 74 -2.32 27.88 9.50
N ALA A 75 -1.04 27.51 9.65
CA ALA A 75 -0.64 26.13 9.93
C ALA A 75 -0.99 25.69 11.36
N ALA A 76 -1.21 26.64 12.28
CA ALA A 76 -1.65 26.36 13.64
C ALA A 76 -3.19 26.27 13.75
N VAL A 77 -3.94 26.96 12.89
CA VAL A 77 -5.41 26.86 12.85
C VAL A 77 -5.82 25.45 12.46
N GLY A 78 -6.45 24.74 13.40
CA GLY A 78 -6.97 23.37 13.20
C GLY A 78 -6.29 22.30 14.04
N LYS A 79 -5.17 22.62 14.72
CA LYS A 79 -4.61 21.70 15.73
C LYS A 79 -5.38 21.91 17.04
N PRO A 80 -6.07 20.90 17.58
CA PRO A 80 -6.64 21.01 18.91
C PRO A 80 -5.50 21.25 19.90
N TYR A 81 -5.50 22.39 20.58
CA TYR A 81 -4.55 22.67 21.64
C TYR A 81 -4.87 21.75 22.82
N ILE A 82 -3.92 20.89 23.19
CA ILE A 82 -4.02 20.01 24.35
C ILE A 82 -2.85 20.37 25.25
N PRO A 83 -3.10 20.83 26.50
CA PRO A 83 -2.04 21.24 27.40
C PRO A 83 -1.30 20.01 27.92
N ILE A 84 -0.17 19.68 27.29
CA ILE A 84 0.65 18.49 27.59
C ILE A 84 2.06 18.91 28.05
N GLU A 85 2.47 20.13 27.71
CA GLU A 85 3.82 20.63 27.98
C GLU A 85 3.99 21.02 29.46
N ASP A 86 5.23 20.93 29.94
CA ASP A 86 5.54 21.25 31.33
C ASP A 86 5.39 22.75 31.58
N GLY A 87 4.56 23.11 32.56
CA GLY A 87 4.29 24.51 32.95
C GLY A 87 2.95 25.06 32.44
N GLU A 88 2.26 24.38 31.53
CA GLU A 88 0.94 24.82 31.02
C GLU A 88 -0.19 24.60 32.04
N VAL A 89 -0.09 23.54 32.84
CA VAL A 89 -1.03 23.19 33.91
C VAL A 89 -0.30 22.69 35.15
N GLY A 90 -0.95 22.77 36.31
CA GLY A 90 -0.39 22.25 37.57
C GLY A 90 -0.03 20.77 37.48
N SER A 91 1.06 20.36 38.14
CA SER A 91 1.64 19.01 38.02
C SER A 91 0.65 17.86 38.30
N SER A 92 -0.30 18.08 39.23
CA SER A 92 -1.36 17.11 39.53
C SER A 92 -2.37 16.96 38.39
N VAL A 93 -2.78 18.10 37.79
CA VAL A 93 -3.69 18.12 36.62
C VAL A 93 -3.00 17.49 35.42
N ARG A 94 -1.71 17.79 35.18
CA ARG A 94 -0.93 17.15 34.12
C ARG A 94 -0.88 15.63 34.30
N ARG A 95 -0.56 15.16 35.50
CA ARG A 95 -0.53 13.72 35.82
C ARG A 95 -1.88 13.06 35.56
N MET A 96 -2.97 13.74 35.92
CA MET A 96 -4.33 13.25 35.64
C MET A 96 -4.60 13.15 34.13
N ILE A 97 -4.26 14.18 33.35
CA ILE A 97 -4.44 14.19 31.89
C ILE A 97 -3.62 13.06 31.25
N VAL A 98 -2.33 12.95 31.57
CA VAL A 98 -1.45 11.90 31.03
C VAL A 98 -2.01 10.51 31.35
N LYS A 99 -2.45 10.27 32.58
CA LYS A 99 -3.06 8.99 32.97
C LYS A 99 -4.34 8.67 32.19
N GLN A 100 -5.19 9.65 31.92
CA GLN A 100 -6.41 9.45 31.14
C GLN A 100 -6.12 9.26 29.66
N LEU A 101 -5.12 9.95 29.10
CA LEU A 101 -4.67 9.76 27.73
C LEU A 101 -4.08 8.36 27.54
N GLU A 102 -3.24 7.90 28.48
CA GLU A 102 -2.70 6.54 28.48
C GLU A 102 -3.84 5.51 28.52
N ARG A 103 -4.79 5.66 29.45
CA ARG A 103 -5.97 4.79 29.52
C ARG A 103 -6.77 4.80 28.21
N SER A 104 -6.99 5.98 27.62
CA SER A 104 -7.74 6.12 26.37
C SER A 104 -7.01 5.49 25.19
N ALA A 105 -5.68 5.58 25.16
CA ALA A 105 -4.85 4.92 24.16
C ALA A 105 -4.93 3.40 24.29
N ILE A 106 -4.83 2.87 25.51
CA ILE A 106 -4.99 1.43 25.80
C ILE A 106 -6.37 0.95 25.36
N VAL A 107 -7.45 1.64 25.76
CA VAL A 107 -8.83 1.31 25.34
C VAL A 107 -8.99 1.36 23.83
N SER A 108 -8.43 2.37 23.17
CA SER A 108 -8.49 2.52 21.71
C SER A 108 -7.73 1.42 20.98
N TRP A 109 -6.66 0.90 21.57
CA TRP A 109 -5.94 -0.26 21.05
C TRP A 109 -6.72 -1.55 21.29
N GLU A 110 -7.18 -1.76 22.53
CA GLU A 110 -7.89 -2.96 22.97
C GLU A 110 -9.20 -3.20 22.21
N SER A 111 -9.89 -2.12 21.85
CA SER A 111 -11.14 -2.15 21.08
C SER A 111 -10.99 -2.42 19.59
N ARG A 112 -9.77 -2.44 19.04
CA ARG A 112 -9.56 -2.70 17.60
C ARG A 112 -9.65 -4.19 17.29
N PRO A 113 -10.24 -4.57 16.14
CA PRO A 113 -10.15 -5.93 15.64
C PRO A 113 -8.69 -6.34 15.41
N ARG A 114 -8.27 -7.39 16.10
CA ARG A 114 -6.90 -7.91 16.10
C ARG A 114 -6.94 -9.43 16.17
N ASP A 115 -5.80 -10.04 15.93
CA ASP A 115 -5.64 -11.47 16.07
C ASP A 115 -5.35 -11.87 17.52
N LEU A 116 -6.40 -12.22 18.24
CA LEU A 116 -6.31 -12.57 19.66
C LEU A 116 -5.64 -13.93 19.88
N VAL A 117 -5.84 -14.88 18.96
CA VAL A 117 -5.29 -16.23 19.09
C VAL A 117 -3.78 -16.20 18.86
N GLY A 118 -3.31 -15.48 17.83
CA GLY A 118 -1.87 -15.28 17.62
C GLY A 118 -1.22 -14.54 18.79
N GLU A 119 -1.85 -13.50 19.33
CA GLU A 119 -1.35 -12.79 20.53
C GLU A 119 -1.17 -13.75 21.73
N ILE A 120 -2.07 -14.71 21.93
CA ILE A 120 -1.96 -15.72 23.01
C ILE A 120 -0.83 -16.71 22.75
N VAL A 121 -0.72 -17.21 21.51
CA VAL A 121 0.35 -18.13 21.12
C VAL A 121 1.73 -17.48 21.26
N GLU A 122 1.87 -16.23 20.84
CA GLU A 122 3.10 -15.46 21.04
C GLU A 122 3.42 -15.28 22.53
N ALA A 123 2.42 -14.92 23.35
CA ALA A 123 2.59 -14.77 24.79
C ALA A 123 2.95 -16.10 25.50
N GLU A 124 2.49 -17.24 24.98
CA GLU A 124 2.86 -18.58 25.44
C GLU A 124 4.34 -18.86 25.13
N VAL A 125 4.78 -18.58 23.90
CA VAL A 125 6.18 -18.75 23.47
C VAL A 125 7.12 -17.85 24.27
N GLU A 126 6.70 -16.62 24.58
CA GLU A 126 7.46 -15.69 25.40
C GLU A 126 7.44 -16.02 26.90
N GLY A 127 6.64 -17.01 27.33
CA GLY A 127 6.53 -17.43 28.73
C GLY A 127 5.87 -16.39 29.64
N ILE A 128 5.06 -15.48 29.06
CA ILE A 128 4.31 -14.46 29.79
C ILE A 128 3.08 -15.09 30.45
N LEU A 129 2.54 -16.15 29.86
CA LEU A 129 1.37 -16.86 30.40
C LEU A 129 1.74 -17.69 31.64
N PRO A 130 0.86 -17.76 32.66
CA PRO A 130 1.10 -18.56 33.86
C PRO A 130 1.33 -20.05 33.55
N PRO A 131 2.27 -20.73 34.23
CA PRO A 131 2.59 -22.14 33.96
C PRO A 131 1.48 -23.13 34.36
N GLU A 132 0.53 -22.72 35.22
CA GLU A 132 -0.58 -23.57 35.68
C GLU A 132 -1.71 -23.74 34.64
N THR A 133 -1.70 -22.94 33.56
CA THR A 133 -2.77 -22.92 32.55
C THR A 133 -2.41 -23.66 31.25
N MET A 134 -1.27 -24.35 31.17
CA MET A 134 -0.85 -25.14 29.99
C MET A 134 -1.78 -26.32 29.62
N SER A 135 -2.81 -26.59 30.43
CA SER A 135 -3.87 -27.58 30.13
C SER A 135 -5.17 -26.95 29.62
N VAL A 136 -5.24 -25.62 29.55
CA VAL A 136 -6.43 -24.86 29.16
C VAL A 136 -6.28 -24.44 27.69
N GLY A 137 -7.31 -24.64 26.86
CA GLY A 137 -7.24 -24.34 25.43
C GLY A 137 -7.05 -22.84 25.15
N HIS A 138 -6.43 -22.49 24.02
CA HIS A 138 -6.14 -21.10 23.63
C HIS A 138 -7.37 -20.17 23.66
N ASN A 139 -8.58 -20.73 23.47
CA ASN A 139 -9.83 -19.98 23.46
C ASN A 139 -10.36 -19.56 24.85
N ASP A 140 -9.83 -20.10 25.94
CA ASP A 140 -10.31 -19.80 27.31
C ASP A 140 -9.55 -18.63 27.96
N TYR A 141 -8.50 -18.12 27.32
CA TYR A 141 -7.73 -16.99 27.82
C TYR A 141 -8.41 -15.67 27.47
N THR A 142 -8.56 -14.75 28.42
CA THR A 142 -9.00 -13.39 28.12
C THR A 142 -7.82 -12.47 27.86
N VAL A 143 -7.88 -11.67 26.80
CA VAL A 143 -6.83 -10.71 26.41
C VAL A 143 -7.23 -9.29 26.82
N GLY A 144 -6.27 -8.47 27.23
CA GLY A 144 -6.46 -7.04 27.51
C GLY A 144 -6.32 -6.66 28.99
N ARG A 145 -5.91 -5.41 29.22
CA ARG A 145 -5.58 -4.83 30.52
C ARG A 145 -6.73 -4.00 31.09
N VAL A 146 -7.39 -3.18 30.26
CA VAL A 146 -8.51 -2.32 30.70
C VAL A 146 -9.85 -2.92 30.27
N ILE A 147 -9.91 -3.42 29.04
CA ILE A 147 -11.04 -4.15 28.48
C ILE A 147 -10.62 -5.60 28.34
N THR A 148 -11.30 -6.49 29.05
CA THR A 148 -11.12 -7.93 28.91
C THR A 148 -11.90 -8.39 27.68
N VAL A 149 -11.18 -8.95 26.71
CA VAL A 149 -11.73 -9.48 25.46
C VAL A 149 -11.61 -10.99 25.48
N ASP A 150 -12.74 -11.66 25.27
CA ASP A 150 -12.82 -13.11 25.06
C ASP A 150 -12.48 -13.43 23.59
N PRO A 151 -11.43 -14.22 23.29
CA PRO A 151 -11.07 -14.64 21.93
C PRO A 151 -12.15 -15.46 21.24
N ALA A 152 -12.92 -16.26 21.98
CA ALA A 152 -13.99 -17.07 21.40
C ALA A 152 -15.18 -16.19 20.97
N ARG A 153 -15.38 -15.05 21.65
CA ARG A 153 -16.49 -14.13 21.43
C ARG A 153 -16.04 -12.67 21.50
N PRO A 154 -15.22 -12.20 20.53
CA PRO A 154 -14.76 -10.84 20.55
C PRO A 154 -15.93 -9.86 20.35
N PRO A 155 -15.90 -8.66 20.96
CA PRO A 155 -17.01 -7.71 20.91
C PRO A 155 -17.29 -7.17 19.50
N TRP A 156 -16.29 -7.21 18.61
CA TRP A 156 -16.43 -6.85 17.19
C TRP A 156 -16.94 -8.01 16.31
N GLY A 157 -17.12 -9.21 16.85
CA GLY A 157 -17.58 -10.38 16.11
C GLY A 157 -16.61 -10.83 15.00
N ARG A 158 -17.13 -11.54 13.99
CA ARG A 158 -16.32 -12.03 12.87
C ARG A 158 -16.17 -10.95 11.80
N VAL A 159 -14.96 -10.41 11.67
CA VAL A 159 -14.61 -9.44 10.62
C VAL A 159 -14.33 -10.17 9.32
N ARG A 160 -15.15 -9.92 8.30
CA ARG A 160 -14.98 -10.45 6.94
C ARG A 160 -15.10 -9.30 5.94
N HIS A 161 -14.18 -9.24 4.99
CA HIS A 161 -14.20 -8.24 3.94
C HIS A 161 -13.90 -8.92 2.59
N PRO A 162 -14.67 -8.64 1.52
CA PRO A 162 -14.31 -9.11 0.19
C PRO A 162 -12.89 -8.63 -0.19
N GLY A 163 -12.04 -9.53 -0.68
CA GLY A 163 -10.67 -9.24 -1.10
C GLY A 163 -9.60 -9.42 -0.01
N TRP A 164 -9.99 -9.60 1.25
CA TRP A 164 -9.06 -9.79 2.36
C TRP A 164 -9.63 -10.76 3.40
N SER A 165 -8.90 -11.82 3.72
CA SER A 165 -9.29 -12.70 4.80
C SER A 165 -9.09 -12.06 6.17
N SER A 166 -9.77 -12.62 7.18
CA SER A 166 -9.65 -12.17 8.56
C SER A 166 -8.18 -12.28 9.04
N PRO A 167 -7.68 -11.36 9.87
CA PRO A 167 -6.35 -11.50 10.46
C PRO A 167 -6.28 -12.58 11.53
N SER A 168 -7.42 -13.10 12.00
CA SER A 168 -7.49 -14.07 13.09
C SER A 168 -6.88 -15.43 12.72
N HIS A 169 -6.06 -16.01 13.59
CA HIS A 169 -5.53 -17.38 13.47
C HIS A 169 -6.45 -18.43 14.10
N ALA A 170 -7.73 -18.13 14.24
CA ALA A 170 -8.71 -19.09 14.76
C ALA A 170 -8.86 -20.27 13.79
N ASP A 171 -9.17 -21.46 14.31
CA ASP A 171 -9.29 -22.71 13.53
C ASP A 171 -10.26 -22.62 12.34
N GLU A 172 -11.28 -21.76 12.45
CA GLU A 172 -12.27 -21.53 11.39
C GLU A 172 -11.69 -20.76 10.19
N ASN A 173 -10.63 -19.99 10.39
CA ASN A 173 -9.98 -19.19 9.35
C ASN A 173 -8.79 -19.94 8.76
N LYS A 174 -9.02 -20.57 7.60
CA LYS A 174 -8.01 -21.37 6.91
C LYS A 174 -6.82 -20.54 6.40
N TYR A 175 -7.01 -19.24 6.15
CA TYR A 175 -6.02 -18.38 5.51
C TYR A 175 -5.93 -17.04 6.24
N PRO A 176 -5.13 -16.90 7.32
CA PRO A 176 -5.08 -15.66 8.08
C PRO A 176 -4.36 -14.53 7.32
N ASN A 177 -4.97 -13.34 7.34
CA ASN A 177 -4.39 -12.08 6.84
C ASN A 177 -3.89 -12.10 5.37
N VAL A 178 -4.60 -12.80 4.49
CA VAL A 178 -4.25 -12.94 3.08
C VAL A 178 -5.05 -11.96 2.24
N GLN A 179 -4.36 -11.22 1.37
CA GLN A 179 -4.98 -10.43 0.31
C GLN A 179 -5.22 -11.33 -0.90
N PHE A 180 -6.49 -11.49 -1.28
CA PHE A 180 -6.84 -12.44 -2.34
C PHE A 180 -6.31 -12.00 -3.70
N ALA A 181 -6.22 -10.70 -3.96
CA ALA A 181 -5.69 -10.17 -5.22
C ALA A 181 -4.24 -10.62 -5.45
N ASP A 182 -3.38 -10.49 -4.44
CA ASP A 182 -1.97 -10.88 -4.52
C ASP A 182 -1.83 -12.37 -4.81
N VAL A 183 -2.60 -13.22 -4.14
CA VAL A 183 -2.57 -14.67 -4.39
C VAL A 183 -3.04 -14.98 -5.81
N VAL A 184 -4.13 -14.35 -6.26
CA VAL A 184 -4.66 -14.56 -7.61
C VAL A 184 -3.65 -14.15 -8.68
N GLU A 185 -2.87 -13.09 -8.46
CA GLU A 185 -1.81 -12.68 -9.39
C GLU A 185 -0.68 -13.71 -9.52
N GLU A 186 -0.42 -14.47 -8.45
CA GLU A 186 0.64 -15.49 -8.43
C GLU A 186 0.20 -16.88 -8.93
N LEU A 187 -1.11 -17.16 -9.00
CA LEU A 187 -1.62 -18.47 -9.46
C LEU A 187 -1.05 -18.91 -10.83
N PRO A 188 -0.96 -18.04 -11.87
CA PRO A 188 -0.37 -18.43 -13.15
C PRO A 188 1.10 -18.85 -13.04
N ASN A 189 1.88 -18.21 -12.16
CA ASN A 189 3.29 -18.51 -11.96
C ASN A 189 3.45 -19.88 -11.27
N LEU A 190 2.53 -20.22 -10.37
CA LEU A 190 2.51 -21.53 -9.70
C LEU A 190 2.14 -22.68 -10.65
N VAL A 191 1.20 -22.47 -11.58
CA VAL A 191 0.90 -23.47 -12.62
C VAL A 191 2.12 -23.70 -13.52
N GLU A 192 2.79 -22.62 -13.92
CA GLU A 192 4.01 -22.70 -14.73
C GLU A 192 5.13 -23.44 -13.99
N ALA A 193 5.39 -23.07 -12.73
CA ALA A 193 6.38 -23.76 -11.90
C ALA A 193 6.05 -25.27 -11.79
N ARG A 194 4.77 -25.62 -11.65
CA ARG A 194 4.34 -27.02 -11.62
C ARG A 194 4.57 -27.71 -12.98
N ALA A 195 4.23 -27.07 -14.09
CA ALA A 195 4.46 -27.62 -15.43
C ALA A 195 5.95 -27.90 -15.67
N VAL A 196 6.81 -26.93 -15.36
CA VAL A 196 8.27 -27.06 -15.50
C VAL A 196 8.84 -28.14 -14.58
N SER A 197 8.28 -28.33 -13.38
CA SER A 197 8.71 -29.40 -12.47
C SER A 197 8.46 -30.82 -13.01
N LEU A 198 7.56 -30.97 -14.00
CA LEU A 198 7.24 -32.24 -14.64
C LEU A 198 8.09 -32.51 -15.90
N ALA A 199 9.01 -31.60 -16.23
CA ALA A 199 9.92 -31.79 -17.35
C ALA A 199 10.84 -33.00 -17.10
N PRO A 200 11.06 -33.85 -18.12
CA PRO A 200 11.97 -34.97 -18.02
C PRO A 200 13.43 -34.51 -17.89
N SER A 201 14.26 -35.37 -17.31
CA SER A 201 15.70 -35.16 -17.19
C SER A 201 16.37 -35.12 -18.57
N ASP A 202 17.38 -34.26 -18.69
CA ASP A 202 18.26 -34.20 -19.86
C ASP A 202 19.06 -35.51 -20.01
N PRO A 203 19.03 -36.17 -21.18
CA PRO A 203 19.74 -37.42 -21.40
C PRO A 203 21.25 -37.23 -21.62
N LEU A 204 21.72 -36.00 -21.90
CA LEU A 204 23.12 -35.69 -22.16
C LEU A 204 23.92 -35.40 -20.89
N THR A 205 23.24 -35.08 -19.79
CA THR A 205 23.85 -34.84 -18.48
C THR A 205 23.83 -36.12 -17.65
N THR A 206 25.02 -36.63 -17.33
CA THR A 206 25.15 -37.66 -16.29
C THR A 206 24.92 -37.01 -14.93
N PRO A 207 24.07 -37.56 -14.05
CA PRO A 207 23.78 -36.95 -12.76
C PRO A 207 25.05 -36.92 -11.92
N LYS A 208 25.66 -35.74 -11.81
CA LYS A 208 26.69 -35.44 -10.81
C LYS A 208 25.98 -34.85 -9.60
N ASP A 209 26.27 -35.41 -8.42
CA ASP A 209 25.78 -34.92 -7.12
C ASP A 209 24.26 -34.92 -6.88
N GLY A 210 23.50 -35.77 -7.58
CA GLY A 210 22.06 -35.94 -7.33
C GLY A 210 21.17 -34.80 -7.81
N GLN A 211 21.73 -33.80 -8.50
CA GLN A 211 20.95 -32.80 -9.22
C GLN A 211 20.62 -33.31 -10.63
N VAL A 212 19.33 -33.57 -10.84
CA VAL A 212 18.76 -33.91 -12.14
C VAL A 212 18.47 -32.61 -12.87
N VAL A 213 19.22 -32.32 -13.93
CA VAL A 213 18.97 -31.16 -14.80
C VAL A 213 17.82 -31.49 -15.75
N ALA A 214 16.82 -30.63 -15.81
CA ALA A 214 15.70 -30.77 -16.74
C ALA A 214 16.13 -30.42 -18.17
N ASP A 215 15.56 -31.10 -19.17
CA ASP A 215 15.84 -30.87 -20.59
C ASP A 215 15.46 -29.43 -21.01
N PRO A 216 16.43 -28.57 -21.41
CA PRO A 216 16.18 -27.15 -21.64
C PRO A 216 15.17 -26.89 -22.76
N ALA A 217 15.12 -27.75 -23.80
CA ALA A 217 14.17 -27.61 -24.90
C ALA A 217 12.72 -27.88 -24.44
N VAL A 218 12.55 -28.85 -23.54
CA VAL A 218 11.23 -29.18 -22.97
C VAL A 218 10.81 -28.13 -21.95
N VAL A 219 11.75 -27.58 -21.17
CA VAL A 219 11.50 -26.49 -20.24
C VAL A 219 11.04 -25.22 -20.97
N GLU A 220 11.69 -24.86 -22.08
CA GLU A 220 11.30 -23.71 -22.89
C GLU A 220 9.86 -23.85 -23.41
N LEU A 221 9.48 -25.05 -23.88
CA LEU A 221 8.12 -25.32 -24.35
C LEU A 221 7.06 -25.27 -23.23
N LEU A 222 7.43 -25.67 -22.01
CA LEU A 222 6.52 -25.68 -20.85
C LEU A 222 6.44 -24.33 -20.15
N SER A 223 7.45 -23.47 -20.31
CA SER A 223 7.44 -22.10 -19.79
C SER A 223 6.40 -21.25 -20.51
N ARG A 224 5.77 -20.31 -19.80
CA ARG A 224 4.75 -19.44 -20.38
C ARG A 224 5.42 -18.24 -21.06
N PRO A 225 5.22 -18.01 -22.37
CA PRO A 225 5.69 -16.78 -23.01
C PRO A 225 5.03 -15.54 -22.39
N GLN A 226 5.76 -14.42 -22.29
CA GLN A 226 5.26 -13.19 -21.64
C GLN A 226 3.98 -12.62 -22.27
N THR A 227 3.76 -12.87 -23.56
CA THR A 227 2.59 -12.40 -24.31
C THR A 227 1.40 -13.37 -24.25
N MET A 228 1.58 -14.56 -23.67
CA MET A 228 0.55 -15.60 -23.64
C MET A 228 -0.35 -15.43 -22.41
N GLY A 229 -1.66 -15.38 -22.66
CA GLY A 229 -2.67 -15.37 -21.61
C GLY A 229 -2.79 -16.73 -20.92
N MET A 230 -3.31 -16.75 -19.68
CA MET A 230 -3.49 -17.98 -18.91
C MET A 230 -4.39 -19.01 -19.61
N ARG A 231 -5.41 -18.53 -20.33
CA ARG A 231 -6.32 -19.36 -21.12
C ARG A 231 -5.59 -20.11 -22.24
N ASP A 232 -4.77 -19.40 -23.01
CA ASP A 232 -3.99 -20.01 -24.10
C ASP A 232 -2.95 -20.98 -23.55
N TYR A 233 -2.32 -20.61 -22.43
CA TYR A 233 -1.35 -21.46 -21.75
C TYR A 233 -1.95 -22.79 -21.27
N LEU A 234 -3.11 -22.76 -20.59
CA LEU A 234 -3.78 -23.99 -20.18
C LEU A 234 -4.28 -24.82 -21.36
N THR A 235 -4.64 -24.18 -22.47
CA THR A 235 -5.01 -24.87 -23.70
C THR A 235 -3.79 -25.62 -24.28
N GLN A 236 -2.61 -24.99 -24.30
CA GLN A 236 -1.36 -25.65 -24.70
C GLN A 236 -1.01 -26.83 -23.77
N LEU A 237 -1.11 -26.64 -22.45
CA LEU A 237 -0.87 -27.72 -21.49
C LEU A 237 -1.84 -28.89 -21.65
N SER A 238 -3.11 -28.61 -21.97
CA SER A 238 -4.09 -29.64 -22.30
C SER A 238 -3.77 -30.38 -23.60
N TYR A 239 -3.29 -29.68 -24.65
CA TYR A 239 -2.86 -30.32 -25.89
C TYR A 239 -1.66 -31.23 -25.70
N LEU A 240 -0.73 -30.85 -24.82
CA LEU A 240 0.42 -31.67 -24.44
C LEU A 240 0.04 -32.85 -23.51
N GLY A 241 -1.22 -32.92 -23.08
CA GLY A 241 -1.74 -33.99 -22.22
C GLY A 241 -1.28 -33.90 -20.77
N LEU A 242 -0.82 -32.72 -20.31
CA LEU A 242 -0.40 -32.56 -18.91
C LEU A 242 -1.59 -32.43 -17.97
N VAL A 243 -2.75 -31.95 -18.43
CA VAL A 243 -3.92 -31.70 -17.57
C VAL A 243 -4.92 -32.84 -17.73
N ASN A 244 -5.15 -33.61 -16.66
CA ASN A 244 -6.15 -34.67 -16.62
C ASN A 244 -6.98 -34.61 -15.32
N PRO A 245 -8.31 -34.45 -15.37
CA PRO A 245 -9.18 -34.27 -16.54
C PRO A 245 -9.20 -32.82 -17.07
N PRO A 246 -9.44 -32.60 -18.38
CA PRO A 246 -9.42 -31.26 -19.00
C PRO A 246 -10.54 -30.34 -18.48
N GLU A 247 -11.61 -30.91 -17.91
CA GLU A 247 -12.73 -30.16 -17.34
C GLU A 247 -12.28 -29.27 -16.16
N VAL A 248 -11.35 -29.76 -15.33
CA VAL A 248 -10.82 -29.01 -14.17
C VAL A 248 -10.09 -27.75 -14.62
N GLY A 249 -9.35 -27.81 -15.73
CA GLY A 249 -8.70 -26.65 -16.33
C GLY A 249 -9.69 -25.55 -16.71
N THR A 250 -10.84 -25.93 -17.27
CA THR A 250 -11.89 -24.97 -17.67
C THR A 250 -12.62 -24.35 -16.48
N SER A 251 -12.92 -25.15 -15.45
CA SER A 251 -13.54 -24.68 -14.21
C SER A 251 -12.65 -23.68 -13.48
N PHE A 252 -11.35 -24.02 -13.32
CA PHE A 252 -10.36 -23.13 -12.73
C PHE A 252 -10.25 -21.81 -13.53
N LEU A 253 -10.16 -21.87 -14.86
CA LEU A 253 -10.07 -20.68 -15.70
C LEU A 253 -11.25 -19.73 -15.51
N GLN A 254 -12.48 -20.26 -15.45
CA GLN A 254 -13.67 -19.43 -15.24
C GLN A 254 -13.62 -18.70 -13.89
N GLN A 255 -13.24 -19.39 -12.82
CA GLN A 255 -13.15 -18.80 -11.48
C GLN A 255 -11.98 -17.80 -11.36
N TYR A 256 -10.84 -18.11 -12.00
CA TYR A 256 -9.67 -17.24 -12.08
C TYR A 256 -9.98 -15.95 -12.85
N GLU A 257 -10.56 -16.06 -14.04
CA GLU A 257 -10.92 -14.90 -14.87
C GLU A 257 -11.99 -14.05 -14.19
N HIS A 258 -12.97 -14.67 -13.53
CA HIS A 258 -13.94 -13.95 -12.72
C HIS A 258 -13.23 -13.15 -11.62
N SER A 259 -12.38 -13.79 -10.82
CA SER A 259 -11.67 -13.14 -9.70
C SER A 259 -10.72 -12.03 -10.17
N ARG A 260 -10.06 -12.20 -11.32
CA ARG A 260 -9.10 -11.24 -11.86
C ARG A 260 -9.76 -10.05 -12.57
N PHE A 261 -10.82 -10.30 -13.36
CA PHE A 261 -11.35 -9.33 -14.32
C PHE A 261 -12.75 -8.79 -14.00
N CYS A 262 -13.47 -9.33 -13.00
CA CYS A 262 -14.83 -8.86 -12.70
C CYS A 262 -14.90 -7.43 -12.11
N GLY A 263 -13.76 -6.88 -11.68
CA GLY A 263 -13.68 -5.54 -11.07
C GLY A 263 -14.32 -5.46 -9.67
N ARG A 264 -14.70 -6.60 -9.08
CA ARG A 264 -15.20 -6.71 -7.71
C ARG A 264 -14.22 -7.53 -6.87
N PRO A 265 -14.03 -7.19 -5.59
CA PRO A 265 -13.21 -8.00 -4.70
C PRO A 265 -13.88 -9.36 -4.42
N THR A 266 -13.11 -10.44 -4.53
CA THR A 266 -13.55 -11.83 -4.31
C THR A 266 -13.94 -12.08 -2.86
N SER A 267 -15.03 -12.79 -2.60
CA SER A 267 -15.39 -13.22 -1.24
C SER A 267 -14.56 -14.41 -0.75
N GLU A 268 -14.58 -14.67 0.55
CA GLU A 268 -13.84 -15.78 1.17
C GLU A 268 -14.26 -17.15 0.62
N ASP A 269 -15.56 -17.35 0.42
CA ASP A 269 -16.11 -18.61 -0.11
C ASP A 269 -15.72 -18.83 -1.59
N GLU A 270 -15.79 -17.77 -2.41
CA GLU A 270 -15.35 -17.81 -3.80
C GLU A 270 -13.84 -18.08 -3.90
N PHE A 271 -13.05 -17.46 -3.03
CA PHE A 271 -11.61 -17.70 -2.95
C PHE A 271 -11.31 -19.15 -2.53
N ALA A 272 -12.04 -19.69 -1.56
CA ALA A 272 -11.90 -21.09 -1.14
C ALA A 272 -12.25 -22.06 -2.28
N SER A 273 -13.31 -21.78 -3.05
CA SER A 273 -13.67 -22.55 -4.25
C SER A 273 -12.57 -22.49 -5.33
N LEU A 274 -12.02 -21.30 -5.57
CA LEU A 274 -10.92 -21.09 -6.51
C LEU A 274 -9.69 -21.90 -6.10
N MET A 275 -9.31 -21.84 -4.82
CA MET A 275 -8.18 -22.58 -4.27
C MET A 275 -8.40 -24.10 -4.31
N SER A 276 -9.63 -24.57 -4.09
CA SER A 276 -9.98 -25.98 -4.25
C SER A 276 -9.78 -26.43 -5.69
N SER A 277 -10.35 -25.69 -6.65
CA SER A 277 -10.24 -25.99 -8.09
C SER A 277 -8.80 -25.92 -8.57
N PHE A 278 -8.01 -24.99 -8.04
CA PHE A 278 -6.57 -24.87 -8.30
C PHE A 278 -5.79 -26.07 -7.76
N SER A 279 -6.08 -26.53 -6.53
CA SER A 279 -5.42 -27.71 -5.97
C SER A 279 -5.72 -28.97 -6.76
N GLU A 280 -6.96 -29.11 -7.24
CA GLU A 280 -7.38 -30.20 -8.12
C GLU A 280 -6.66 -30.13 -9.47
N LEU A 281 -6.49 -28.93 -10.03
CA LEU A 281 -5.71 -28.72 -11.25
C LEU A 281 -4.26 -29.17 -11.07
N LEU A 282 -3.59 -28.74 -10.01
CA LEU A 282 -2.19 -29.13 -9.75
C LEU A 282 -2.03 -30.63 -9.48
N ALA A 283 -3.03 -31.26 -8.85
CA ALA A 283 -3.05 -32.70 -8.62
C ALA A 283 -3.30 -33.49 -9.91
N GLY A 284 -4.13 -32.94 -10.81
CA GLY A 284 -4.40 -33.50 -12.14
C GLY A 284 -3.27 -33.30 -13.15
N MET A 285 -2.19 -32.57 -12.79
CA MET A 285 -1.04 -32.39 -13.67
C MET A 285 -0.14 -33.63 -13.68
N THR A 286 -0.11 -34.34 -14.80
CA THR A 286 0.69 -35.56 -15.00
C THR A 286 1.91 -35.33 -15.88
N ALA A 287 2.89 -36.24 -15.80
CA ALA A 287 4.11 -36.19 -16.61
C ALA A 287 3.81 -36.26 -18.11
N LEU A 288 4.68 -35.65 -18.94
CA LEU A 288 4.54 -35.68 -20.40
C LEU A 288 4.58 -37.10 -20.94
N ASN A 289 3.85 -37.31 -22.03
CA ASN A 289 3.98 -38.53 -22.82
C ASN A 289 5.40 -38.62 -23.42
N PRO A 290 6.16 -39.71 -23.19
CA PRO A 290 7.52 -39.86 -23.69
C PRO A 290 7.63 -39.78 -25.23
N ALA A 291 6.55 -40.05 -25.97
CA ALA A 291 6.53 -39.91 -27.43
C ALA A 291 6.67 -38.44 -27.88
N ILE A 292 6.08 -37.50 -27.14
CA ILE A 292 6.15 -36.06 -27.43
C ILE A 292 7.53 -35.53 -27.08
N VAL A 293 8.11 -35.99 -25.96
CA VAL A 293 9.49 -35.66 -25.55
C VAL A 293 10.49 -36.04 -26.64
N ASN A 294 10.34 -37.21 -27.26
CA ASN A 294 11.21 -37.67 -28.34
C ASN A 294 11.02 -36.92 -29.68
N GLN A 295 9.91 -36.19 -29.87
CA GLN A 295 9.71 -35.35 -31.06
C GLN A 295 10.27 -33.94 -30.89
N ILE A 296 10.39 -33.47 -29.64
CA ILE A 296 10.93 -32.15 -29.30
C ILE A 296 12.46 -32.18 -29.24
N ARG A 297 13.03 -33.33 -28.86
CA ARG A 297 14.47 -33.63 -28.95
C ARG A 297 14.93 -33.78 -30.39
#